data_AF-A0A7S3GVV4-F1
#
_entry.id   AF-A0A7S3GVV4-F1
#
_cell.length_a   1.000
_cell.length_b   1.000
_cell.length_c   1.000
_cell.angle_alpha   90.00
_cell.angle_beta   90.00
_cell.angle_gamma   90.00
#
_symmetry.space_group_name_H-M   'P 1'
#
loop_
_entity.id
_entity.type
_entity.pdbx_description
1 polymer ?
#
loop_
_entity_poly.entity_id
_entity_poly.type
_entity_poly.pdbx_seq_one_letter_code
_entity_poly.pdbx_strand_id
1 'polypeptide(L)'
;VSSAVMNKFADRVWTLTGDWNDLHSRLLEEEADSPLLPFLKPDIILSSFILFDDAHGVEIAELLAKFLQTPDQVAYFVEYYKQVNTRAFKKACTDAGLKVKEDEITTWEPEQNNPMES
;
A
#
# COMPACT_ATOMS: atom_id res chain seq x y z
N VAL A 1 -28.24 -1.21 -2.30
CA VAL A 1 -27.48 -0.04 -2.80
C VAL A 1 -27.03 0.80 -1.61
N SER A 2 -26.12 0.22 -0.81
CA SER A 2 -24.80 0.74 -0.42
C SER A 2 -24.78 2.05 0.37
N SER A 3 -24.60 1.91 1.68
CA SER A 3 -24.54 2.92 2.75
C SER A 3 -23.31 3.83 2.72
N ALA A 4 -22.37 3.62 1.78
CA ALA A 4 -21.15 4.42 1.68
C ALA A 4 -21.39 5.86 1.16
N VAL A 5 -22.51 6.11 0.46
CA VAL A 5 -22.84 7.44 -0.10
C VAL A 5 -23.51 8.36 0.95
N MET A 6 -24.07 7.81 2.02
CA MET A 6 -24.82 8.57 3.04
C MET A 6 -23.93 9.32 4.03
N ASN A 7 -22.71 8.84 4.27
CA ASN A 7 -21.70 9.55 5.04
C ASN A 7 -20.79 10.28 4.07
N LYS A 8 -20.58 11.57 4.25
CA LYS A 8 -19.76 12.47 3.41
C LYS A 8 -18.27 12.05 3.33
N PHE A 9 -18.01 10.85 2.82
CA PHE A 9 -16.70 10.23 2.74
C PHE A 9 -15.86 10.89 1.64
N ALA A 10 -16.50 11.39 0.59
CA ALA A 10 -15.83 12.11 -0.49
C ALA A 10 -15.06 13.34 0.01
N ASP A 11 -15.60 14.07 1.00
CA ASP A 11 -14.94 15.23 1.62
C ASP A 11 -13.71 14.84 2.46
N ARG A 12 -13.44 13.53 2.59
CA ARG A 12 -12.32 12.95 3.35
C ARG A 12 -11.39 12.10 2.48
N VAL A 13 -11.61 12.11 1.16
CA VAL A 13 -10.78 11.40 0.19
C VAL A 13 -10.02 12.45 -0.61
N TRP A 14 -8.71 12.37 -0.56
CA TRP A 14 -7.81 13.16 -1.40
C TRP A 14 -7.08 12.23 -2.35
N THR A 15 -6.84 12.72 -3.55
CA THR A 15 -6.09 11.97 -4.58
C THR A 15 -4.90 12.81 -4.99
N LEU A 16 -3.72 12.20 -4.91
CA LEU A 16 -2.48 12.78 -5.42
C LEU A 16 -1.94 11.83 -6.49
N THR A 17 -1.71 12.36 -7.68
CA THR A 17 -1.05 11.63 -8.77
C THR A 17 0.41 12.06 -8.83
N GLY A 18 1.33 11.11 -8.84
CA GLY A 18 2.77 11.37 -8.79
C GLY A 18 3.61 10.11 -8.92
N ASP A 19 4.92 10.30 -8.88
CA ASP A 19 5.90 9.22 -8.82
C ASP A 19 6.08 8.78 -7.36
N TRP A 20 6.35 7.50 -7.12
CA TRP A 20 6.60 7.02 -5.76
C TRP A 20 7.84 7.67 -5.13
N ASN A 21 8.85 7.96 -5.95
CA ASN A 21 10.12 8.53 -5.51
C ASN A 21 9.97 9.97 -5.01
N ASP A 22 9.00 10.72 -5.56
CA ASP A 22 8.75 12.12 -5.20
C ASP A 22 7.65 12.31 -4.15
N LEU A 23 6.82 11.28 -3.88
CA LEU A 23 5.64 11.39 -3.02
C LEU A 23 5.94 11.98 -1.63
N HIS A 24 6.95 11.45 -0.94
CA HIS A 24 7.30 11.92 0.40
C HIS A 24 7.79 13.37 0.39
N SER A 25 8.62 13.73 -0.60
CA SER A 25 9.12 15.11 -0.74
C SER A 25 7.99 16.07 -1.09
N ARG A 26 7.10 15.69 -2.01
CA ARG A 26 5.94 16.50 -2.38
C ARG A 26 5.04 16.77 -1.19
N LEU A 27 4.75 15.75 -0.37
CA LEU A 27 3.97 15.95 0.85
C LEU A 27 4.68 16.88 1.86
N LEU A 28 6.01 16.90 1.89
CA LEU A 28 6.79 17.78 2.77
C LEU A 28 6.89 19.22 2.27
N GLU A 29 6.81 19.42 0.96
CA GLU A 29 6.84 20.73 0.30
C GLU A 29 5.49 21.47 0.39
N GLU A 30 4.46 20.81 0.89
CA GLU A 30 3.14 21.39 1.08
C GLU A 30 3.12 22.49 2.15
N GLU A 31 2.30 23.52 1.93
CA GLU A 31 2.15 24.66 2.86
C GLU A 31 1.59 24.21 4.22
N ALA A 32 1.83 25.01 5.27
CA ALA A 32 1.44 24.71 6.65
C ALA A 32 -0.08 24.47 6.87
N ASP A 33 -0.92 24.88 5.91
CA ASP A 33 -2.37 24.69 5.91
C ASP A 33 -2.85 23.67 4.86
N SER A 34 -1.94 22.90 4.26
CA SER A 34 -2.30 21.90 3.25
C SER A 34 -3.16 20.79 3.86
N PRO A 35 -4.27 20.41 3.21
CA PRO A 35 -5.08 19.28 3.65
C PRO A 35 -4.32 17.94 3.60
N LEU A 36 -3.11 17.92 3.00
CA LEU A 36 -2.28 16.74 2.88
C LEU A 36 -1.33 16.51 4.07
N LEU A 37 -1.13 17.52 4.92
CA LEU A 37 -0.26 17.45 6.10
C LEU A 37 -0.51 16.23 7.02
N PRO A 38 -1.76 15.83 7.29
CA PRO A 38 -2.01 14.63 8.10
C PRO A 38 -1.42 13.34 7.48
N PHE A 39 -1.23 13.29 6.16
CA PHE A 39 -0.68 12.13 5.46
C PHE A 39 0.85 12.08 5.44
N LEU A 40 1.54 13.09 6.02
CA LEU A 40 2.99 13.02 6.24
C LEU A 40 3.38 11.96 7.28
N LYS A 41 2.48 11.65 8.20
CA LYS A 41 2.68 10.65 9.25
C LYS A 41 1.45 9.73 9.31
N PRO A 42 1.23 8.91 8.28
CA PRO A 42 0.09 8.03 8.26
C PRO A 42 0.27 6.95 9.32
N ASP A 43 -0.79 6.68 10.10
CA ASP A 43 -0.81 5.53 11.02
C ASP A 43 -0.93 4.22 10.24
N ILE A 44 -1.68 4.24 9.14
CA ILE A 44 -1.96 3.06 8.32
C ILE A 44 -1.81 3.41 6.85
N ILE A 45 -1.01 2.63 6.13
CA ILE A 45 -0.92 2.63 4.67
C ILE A 45 -1.62 1.37 4.16
N LEU A 46 -2.53 1.52 3.21
CA LEU A 46 -3.22 0.41 2.57
C LEU A 46 -2.86 0.39 1.10
N SER A 47 -2.52 -0.80 0.59
CA SER A 47 -2.31 -1.00 -0.83
C SER A 47 -2.91 -2.31 -1.33
N SER A 48 -3.31 -2.30 -2.60
CA SER A 48 -3.82 -3.46 -3.32
C SER A 48 -3.44 -3.36 -4.79
N PHE A 49 -3.19 -4.50 -5.43
CA PHE A 49 -2.91 -4.59 -6.88
C PHE A 49 -1.65 -3.84 -7.33
N ILE A 50 -0.58 -3.87 -6.54
CA ILE A 50 0.70 -3.35 -6.99
C ILE A 50 1.33 -4.34 -7.97
N LEU A 51 1.62 -3.86 -9.17
CA LEU A 51 2.50 -4.55 -10.11
C LEU A 51 3.94 -4.41 -9.62
N PHE A 52 4.41 -5.36 -8.82
CA PHE A 52 5.81 -5.43 -8.43
C PHE A 52 6.64 -5.91 -9.60
N ASP A 53 7.64 -5.14 -9.99
CA ASP A 53 8.91 -5.69 -10.47
C ASP A 53 10.00 -5.39 -9.44
N ASP A 54 11.20 -5.90 -9.66
CA ASP A 54 12.30 -5.78 -8.70
C ASP A 54 12.68 -4.32 -8.42
N ALA A 55 12.61 -3.43 -9.42
CA ALA A 55 12.98 -2.03 -9.26
C ALA A 55 11.94 -1.26 -8.44
N HIS A 56 10.67 -1.35 -8.81
CA HIS A 56 9.59 -0.65 -8.11
C HIS A 56 9.39 -1.20 -6.69
N GLY A 57 9.67 -2.49 -6.45
CA GLY A 57 9.64 -3.05 -5.10
C GLY A 57 10.65 -2.37 -4.16
N VAL A 58 11.84 -2.04 -4.65
CA VAL A 58 12.85 -1.31 -3.87
C VAL A 58 12.40 0.11 -3.60
N GLU A 59 11.92 0.84 -4.61
CA GLU A 59 11.44 2.21 -4.46
C GLU A 59 10.30 2.31 -3.43
N ILE A 60 9.33 1.39 -3.50
CA ILE A 60 8.22 1.34 -2.55
C ILE A 60 8.73 1.02 -1.14
N ALA A 61 9.67 0.09 -0.98
CA ALA A 61 10.25 -0.23 0.33
C ALA A 61 10.98 0.98 0.94
N GLU A 62 11.76 1.71 0.15
CA GLU A 62 12.44 2.94 0.58
C GLU A 62 11.45 4.04 0.96
N LEU A 63 10.35 4.17 0.21
CA LEU A 63 9.29 5.11 0.52
C LEU A 63 8.57 4.76 1.83
N LEU A 64 8.22 3.49 2.03
CA LEU A 64 7.63 3.02 3.28
C LEU A 64 8.55 3.29 4.48
N ALA A 65 9.85 3.08 4.32
CA ALA A 65 10.84 3.37 5.35
C ALA A 65 10.91 4.86 5.71
N LYS A 66 10.46 5.77 4.84
CA LYS A 66 10.31 7.20 5.16
C LYS A 66 9.03 7.48 5.95
N PHE A 67 7.93 6.79 5.68
CA PHE A 67 6.65 7.01 6.38
C PHE A 67 6.54 6.28 7.73
N LEU A 68 7.02 5.04 7.82
CA LEU A 68 6.85 4.15 8.97
C LEU A 68 7.98 4.35 10.01
N GLN A 69 8.00 5.53 10.65
CA GLN A 69 9.04 5.93 11.60
C GLN A 69 8.79 5.45 13.03
N THR A 70 7.58 5.00 13.36
CA THR A 70 7.19 4.60 14.71
C THR A 70 6.60 3.18 14.75
N PRO A 71 6.65 2.47 15.89
CA PRO A 71 6.16 1.09 15.99
C PRO A 71 4.65 0.92 15.75
N ASP A 72 3.87 1.99 15.92
CA ASP A 72 2.41 1.97 15.77
C ASP A 72 1.97 2.13 14.31
N GLN A 73 2.89 2.55 13.43
CA GLN A 73 2.60 2.72 12.01
C GLN A 73 2.75 1.42 11.25
N VAL A 74 1.78 1.11 10.40
CA VAL A 74 1.73 -0.17 9.66
C VAL A 74 1.36 0.05 8.20
N ALA A 75 1.86 -0.83 7.34
CA ALA A 75 1.44 -0.88 5.95
C ALA A 75 0.91 -2.29 5.60
N TYR A 76 -0.29 -2.34 5.04
CA TYR A 76 -0.93 -3.58 4.59
C TYR A 76 -0.95 -3.63 3.07
N PHE A 77 -0.40 -4.71 2.52
CA PHE A 77 -0.38 -4.98 1.09
C PHE A 77 -1.22 -6.21 0.81
N VAL A 78 -2.29 -6.02 0.05
CA VAL A 78 -3.17 -7.10 -0.39
C VAL A 78 -2.79 -7.48 -1.81
N GLU A 79 -2.11 -8.62 -1.95
CA GLU A 79 -1.54 -9.08 -3.21
C GLU A 79 -1.89 -10.53 -3.50
N TYR A 80 -1.86 -10.89 -4.78
CA TYR A 80 -2.02 -12.29 -5.17
C TYR A 80 -0.84 -13.13 -4.66
N TYR A 81 -1.16 -14.11 -3.82
CA TYR A 81 -0.23 -14.96 -3.05
C TYR A 81 0.87 -15.68 -3.88
N LYS A 82 0.70 -15.80 -5.21
CA LYS A 82 1.59 -16.60 -6.07
C LYS A 82 2.62 -15.80 -6.89
N GLN A 83 2.84 -14.52 -6.60
CA GLN A 83 3.78 -13.71 -7.37
C GLN A 83 5.23 -13.90 -6.90
N VAL A 84 6.12 -14.25 -7.83
CA VAL A 84 7.59 -14.35 -7.63
C VAL A 84 8.14 -13.06 -7.00
N ASN A 85 7.55 -11.92 -7.37
CA ASN A 85 8.03 -10.59 -7.01
C ASN A 85 7.71 -10.22 -5.56
N THR A 86 6.77 -10.92 -4.90
CA THR A 86 6.48 -10.74 -3.48
C THR A 86 7.70 -11.06 -2.61
N ARG A 87 8.51 -12.05 -2.99
CA ARG A 87 9.72 -12.40 -2.23
C ARG A 87 10.80 -11.32 -2.31
N ALA A 88 11.00 -10.77 -3.52
CA ALA A 88 11.95 -9.68 -3.75
C ALA A 88 11.52 -8.43 -2.97
N PHE A 89 10.24 -8.07 -3.02
CA PHE A 89 9.69 -6.94 -2.26
C PHE A 89 9.88 -7.10 -0.74
N LYS A 90 9.54 -8.26 -0.17
CA LYS A 90 9.75 -8.54 1.26
C LYS A 90 11.21 -8.40 1.68
N LYS A 91 12.13 -8.85 0.81
CA LYS A 91 13.57 -8.66 1.02
C LYS A 91 13.92 -7.18 1.01
N ALA A 92 13.45 -6.41 0.01
CA ALA A 92 13.69 -4.97 -0.07
C ALA A 92 13.17 -4.23 1.18
N CYS A 93 11.98 -4.56 1.68
CA CYS A 93 11.45 -4.03 2.94
C CYS A 93 12.38 -4.32 4.13
N THR A 94 12.88 -5.55 4.22
CA THR A 94 13.80 -5.92 5.30
C THR A 94 15.13 -5.17 5.19
N ASP A 95 15.67 -5.05 3.97
CA ASP A 95 16.91 -4.31 3.69
C ASP A 95 16.76 -2.81 4.02
N ALA A 96 15.55 -2.25 3.85
CA ALA A 96 15.20 -0.89 4.24
C ALA A 96 14.93 -0.73 5.76
N GLY A 97 15.09 -1.80 6.55
CA GLY A 97 14.91 -1.78 8.01
C GLY A 97 13.48 -2.00 8.50
N LEU A 98 12.55 -2.35 7.61
CA LEU A 98 11.15 -2.62 7.97
C LEU A 98 10.98 -4.06 8.47
N LYS A 99 10.06 -4.25 9.41
CA LYS A 99 9.67 -5.57 9.89
C LYS A 99 8.51 -6.10 9.07
N VAL A 100 8.75 -7.16 8.30
CA VAL A 100 7.72 -7.84 7.51
C VAL A 100 7.03 -8.94 8.34
N LYS A 101 5.70 -9.00 8.26
CA LYS A 101 4.87 -10.11 8.74
C LYS A 101 4.04 -10.64 7.59
N GLU A 102 3.78 -11.93 7.58
CA GLU A 102 2.95 -12.58 6.58
C GLU A 102 1.74 -13.19 7.26
N ASP A 103 0.56 -12.75 6.86
CA ASP A 103 -0.70 -13.36 7.23
C ASP A 103 -1.33 -13.86 5.92
N GLU A 104 -1.41 -15.18 5.76
CA GLU A 104 -2.12 -15.78 4.65
C GLU A 104 -3.64 -15.69 4.91
N ILE A 105 -4.31 -14.82 4.16
CA ILE A 105 -5.77 -14.76 4.15
C ILE A 105 -6.25 -15.57 2.95
N THR A 106 -6.53 -16.85 3.16
CA THR A 106 -7.19 -17.68 2.15
C THR A 106 -8.64 -17.25 2.05
N THR A 107 -9.03 -16.58 0.96
CA THR A 107 -10.44 -16.34 0.68
C THR A 107 -11.06 -17.67 0.28
N TRP A 108 -12.07 -18.13 1.04
CA TRP A 108 -12.89 -19.29 0.73
C TRP A 108 -13.81 -18.99 -0.45
N GLU A 109 -13.27 -18.63 -1.62
CA GLU A 109 -14.07 -18.69 -2.84
C GLU A 109 -14.02 -20.14 -3.32
N PRO A 110 -15.16 -20.84 -3.45
CA PRO A 110 -15.16 -22.18 -4.02
C PRO A 110 -14.56 -22.08 -5.42
N GLU A 111 -13.58 -22.95 -5.71
CA GLU A 111 -12.99 -23.08 -7.04
C GLU A 111 -14.13 -23.12 -8.06
N GLN A 112 -14.31 -22.05 -8.83
CA GLN A 112 -15.23 -22.09 -9.94
C GLN A 112 -14.65 -23.11 -10.91
N ASN A 113 -15.26 -24.30 -10.95
CA ASN A 113 -15.00 -25.32 -11.96
C ASN A 113 -14.91 -24.61 -13.31
N ASN A 114 -13.71 -24.57 -13.87
CA ASN A 114 -13.44 -23.94 -15.14
C ASN A 114 -14.30 -24.65 -16.20
N PRO A 115 -15.34 -24.03 -16.77
CA PRO A 115 -16.26 -24.72 -17.69
C PRO A 115 -15.61 -25.04 -19.05
N MET A 116 -14.30 -24.83 -19.19
CA MET A 116 -13.51 -25.24 -20.36
C MET A 116 -12.73 -26.54 -20.15
N GLU A 117 -12.82 -27.17 -18.98
CA GLU A 117 -12.35 -28.54 -18.76
C GLU A 117 -13.54 -29.52 -18.86
N SER A 118 -14.11 -29.66 -20.06
CA SER A 118 -15.03 -30.76 -20.40
C SER A 118 -14.98 -31.09 -21.88
#